data_AF-A0A355GT20-F1
#
_entry.id   AF-A0A355GT20-F1
#
_cell.length_a   1.000
_cell.length_b   1.000
_cell.length_c   1.000
_cell.angle_alpha   90.00
_cell.angle_beta   90.00
_cell.angle_gamma   90.00
#
_symmetry.space_group_name_H-M   'P 1'
#
loop_
_entity.id
_entity.type
_entity.pdbx_description
1 polymer ?
#
loop_
_entity_poly.entity_id
_entity_poly.type
_entity_poly.pdbx_seq_one_letter_code
_entity_poly.pdbx_strand_id
1 'polypeptide(L)'
;MGVIELIYFTADQHFGHANIIKHCNRPFDSVEEMDEYLLTQWNNRVGTNDTVYILGDLFFRNAVSADEYLSRMHGKKHLIKGNHDKARWFACQMLNQTMISAKRKGH
;
A
#
# COMPACT_ATOMS: atom_id res chain seq x y z
N MET A 1 -16.68 -6.52 25.60
CA MET A 1 -15.64 -5.51 25.33
C MET A 1 -15.88 -4.99 23.93
N GLY A 2 -16.09 -3.68 23.76
CA GLY A 2 -16.28 -3.10 22.43
C GLY A 2 -14.98 -3.16 21.64
N VAL A 3 -15.03 -3.63 20.40
CA VAL A 3 -13.91 -3.47 19.46
C VAL A 3 -13.84 -2.00 19.07
N ILE A 4 -12.73 -1.33 19.39
CA ILE A 4 -12.47 0.01 18.89
C ILE A 4 -11.93 -0.17 17.46
N GLU A 5 -12.69 0.28 16.47
CA GLU A 5 -12.23 0.38 15.08
C GLU A 5 -11.41 1.66 14.92
N LEU A 6 -10.16 1.52 14.48
CA LEU A 6 -9.29 2.66 14.20
C LEU A 6 -9.22 2.94 12.69
N ILE A 7 -9.00 4.22 12.37
CA ILE A 7 -8.80 4.68 11.00
C ILE A 7 -7.36 5.15 10.84
N TYR A 8 -6.66 4.58 9.85
CA TYR A 8 -5.30 4.93 9.47
C TYR A 8 -5.24 5.57 8.10
N PHE A 9 -4.22 6.41 7.88
CA PHE A 9 -3.89 7.01 6.60
C PHE A 9 -2.42 6.79 6.29
N THR A 10 -2.10 6.42 5.05
CA THR A 10 -0.72 6.16 4.62
C THR A 10 -0.58 6.28 3.10
N ALA A 11 0.64 6.26 2.56
CA ALA A 11 0.92 6.37 1.12
C ALA A 11 2.31 5.82 0.78
N ASP A 12 2.59 5.65 -0.52
CA ASP A 12 3.95 5.47 -1.07
C ASP A 12 4.74 4.24 -0.53
N GLN A 13 4.04 3.16 -0.20
CA GLN A 13 4.68 1.91 0.24
C GLN A 13 5.61 1.36 -0.83
N HIS A 14 5.23 1.47 -2.11
CA HIS A 14 6.01 0.98 -3.25
C HIS A 14 6.43 -0.50 -3.13
N PHE A 15 5.49 -1.36 -2.73
CA PHE A 15 5.73 -2.81 -2.71
C PHE A 15 6.21 -3.29 -4.08
N GLY A 16 7.23 -4.13 -4.10
CA GLY A 16 7.84 -4.65 -5.33
C GLY A 16 8.74 -3.67 -6.10
N HIS A 17 8.97 -2.45 -5.59
CA HIS A 17 9.78 -1.45 -6.29
C HIS A 17 11.29 -1.55 -5.96
N ALA A 18 12.03 -2.50 -6.54
CA ALA A 18 13.46 -2.67 -6.23
C ALA A 18 14.31 -1.38 -6.36
N ASN A 19 14.04 -0.54 -7.36
CA ASN A 19 14.78 0.71 -7.56
C ASN A 19 14.51 1.78 -6.49
N ILE A 20 13.38 1.72 -5.76
CA ILE A 20 13.05 2.70 -4.72
C ILE A 20 14.06 2.66 -3.56
N ILE A 21 14.65 1.49 -3.32
CA ILE A 21 15.67 1.30 -2.29
C ILE A 21 16.82 2.28 -2.52
N LYS A 22 17.35 2.31 -3.74
CA LYS A 22 18.44 3.22 -4.12
C LYS A 22 17.97 4.67 -4.23
N HIS A 23 16.80 4.90 -4.84
CA HIS A 23 16.31 6.27 -5.07
C HIS A 23 15.94 7.02 -3.80
N CYS A 24 15.42 6.32 -2.79
CA CYS A 24 15.03 6.91 -1.51
C CYS A 24 16.00 6.55 -0.37
N ASN A 25 17.13 5.91 -0.68
CA ASN A 25 18.12 5.45 0.30
C ASN A 25 17.48 4.62 1.44
N ARG A 26 16.56 3.71 1.09
CA ARG A 26 15.94 2.80 2.06
C ARG A 26 16.97 1.76 2.52
N PRO A 27 16.99 1.38 3.80
CA PRO A 27 18.04 0.54 4.37
C PRO A 27 17.74 -0.96 4.15
N PHE A 28 17.61 -1.39 2.89
CA PHE A 28 17.34 -2.79 2.54
C PHE A 28 18.26 -3.24 1.42
N ASP A 29 18.70 -4.49 1.45
CA ASP A 29 19.58 -5.05 0.43
C ASP A 29 18.77 -5.63 -0.75
N SER A 30 17.51 -6.02 -0.52
CA SER A 30 16.60 -6.52 -1.56
C SER A 30 15.16 -6.03 -1.42
N VAL A 31 14.39 -6.17 -2.50
CA VAL A 31 12.97 -5.80 -2.53
C VAL A 31 12.12 -6.75 -1.68
N GLU A 32 12.50 -8.02 -1.61
CA GLU A 32 11.86 -9.03 -0.78
C GLU A 32 12.02 -8.69 0.70
N GLU A 33 13.23 -8.30 1.13
CA GLU A 33 13.49 -7.86 2.51
C GLU A 33 12.64 -6.63 2.86
N MET A 34 12.62 -5.63 1.98
CA MET A 34 11.82 -4.42 2.16
C MET A 34 10.32 -4.75 2.26
N ASP A 35 9.81 -5.59 1.36
CA ASP A 35 8.39 -5.95 1.30
C ASP A 35 7.95 -6.70 2.57
N GLU A 36 8.75 -7.67 3.03
CA GLU A 36 8.49 -8.41 4.28
C GLU A 36 8.53 -7.50 5.52
N TYR A 37 9.49 -6.57 5.56
CA TYR A 37 9.56 -5.58 6.62
C TYR A 37 8.30 -4.70 6.65
N LEU A 38 7.89 -4.16 5.50
CA LEU A 38 6.70 -3.31 5.38
C LEU A 38 5.41 -4.05 5.78
N LEU A 39 5.25 -5.31 5.37
CA LEU A 39 4.12 -6.16 5.76
C LEU A 39 4.11 -6.40 7.28
N THR A 40 5.28 -6.67 7.87
CA THR A 40 5.40 -6.86 9.32
C THR A 40 5.01 -5.60 10.07
N GLN A 41 5.53 -4.43 9.68
CA GLN A 41 5.18 -3.16 10.32
C GLN A 41 3.70 -2.81 10.15
N TRP A 42 3.13 -3.09 8.98
CA TRP A 42 1.69 -2.92 8.74
C TRP A 42 0.86 -3.75 9.73
N ASN A 43 1.11 -5.05 9.80
CA ASN A 43 0.31 -5.97 10.61
C ASN A 43 0.52 -5.81 12.12
N ASN A 44 1.67 -5.26 12.54
CA ASN A 44 1.92 -4.89 13.93
C ASN A 44 1.09 -3.68 14.37
N ARG A 45 0.68 -2.81 13.43
CA ARG A 45 -0.06 -1.58 13.73
C ARG A 45 -1.55 -1.67 13.43
N VAL A 46 -1.91 -2.36 12.35
CA VAL A 46 -3.26 -2.45 11.81
C VAL A 46 -3.87 -3.78 12.22
N GLY A 47 -4.98 -3.72 12.96
CA GLY A 47 -5.80 -4.87 13.28
C GLY A 47 -6.69 -5.29 12.10
N THR A 48 -7.25 -6.50 12.15
CA THR A 48 -8.10 -7.03 11.07
C THR A 48 -9.40 -6.26 10.84
N ASN A 49 -9.91 -5.58 11.87
CA ASN A 49 -11.13 -4.78 11.81
C ASN A 49 -10.90 -3.30 11.47
N ASP A 50 -9.65 -2.85 11.48
CA ASP A 50 -9.31 -1.44 11.24
C ASP A 50 -9.50 -1.06 9.78
N THR A 51 -9.66 0.24 9.53
CA THR A 51 -9.79 0.79 8.19
C THR A 51 -8.55 1.61 7.83
N VAL A 52 -8.00 1.39 6.64
CA VAL A 52 -6.80 2.08 6.17
C VAL A 52 -7.05 2.73 4.82
N TYR A 53 -6.88 4.05 4.75
CA TYR A 53 -6.88 4.82 3.52
C TYR A 53 -5.45 4.98 3.00
N ILE A 54 -5.21 4.51 1.78
CA ILE A 54 -3.90 4.51 1.12
C ILE A 54 -3.95 5.57 0.02
N LEU A 55 -3.11 6.60 0.11
CA LEU A 55 -3.13 7.78 -0.76
C LEU A 55 -2.20 7.62 -1.98
N GLY A 56 -2.21 6.44 -2.58
CA GLY A 56 -1.55 6.14 -3.85
C GLY A 56 -0.19 5.45 -3.72
N ASP A 57 0.30 5.00 -4.87
CA ASP A 57 1.63 4.43 -5.11
C ASP A 57 1.94 3.23 -4.19
N LEU A 58 0.93 2.38 -4.00
CA LEU A 58 0.99 1.19 -3.15
C LEU A 58 1.89 0.09 -3.76
N PHE A 59 1.78 -0.13 -5.07
CA PHE A 59 2.50 -1.19 -5.81
C PHE A 59 3.29 -0.63 -6.99
N PHE A 60 4.42 -1.25 -7.35
CA PHE A 60 5.17 -0.91 -8.56
C PHE A 60 5.78 -2.13 -9.24
N ARG A 61 5.29 -2.44 -10.46
CA ARG A 61 5.86 -3.44 -11.40
C ARG A 61 6.36 -4.72 -10.70
N ASN A 62 5.50 -5.30 -9.89
CA ASN A 62 5.82 -6.41 -9.02
C ASN A 62 5.93 -7.72 -9.82
N ALA A 63 6.89 -8.58 -9.48
CA ALA A 63 6.89 -9.99 -9.90
C ALA A 63 5.78 -10.79 -9.17
N VAL A 64 5.48 -10.38 -7.94
CA VAL A 64 4.39 -10.88 -7.09
C VAL A 64 3.09 -10.13 -7.41
N SER A 65 1.95 -10.83 -7.45
CA SER A 65 0.67 -10.19 -7.74
C SER A 65 0.22 -9.24 -6.62
N ALA A 66 -0.53 -8.19 -6.95
CA ALA A 66 -1.10 -7.29 -5.94
C ALA A 66 -2.00 -8.05 -4.94
N ASP A 67 -2.71 -9.07 -5.41
CA ASP A 67 -3.61 -9.91 -4.61
C ASP A 67 -2.86 -10.63 -3.48
N GLU A 68 -1.64 -11.09 -3.77
CA GLU A 68 -0.81 -11.78 -2.79
C GLU A 68 -0.44 -10.85 -1.62
N TYR A 69 0.00 -9.62 -1.89
CA TYR A 69 0.25 -8.64 -0.84
C TYR A 69 -1.03 -8.28 -0.07
N LEU A 70 -2.12 -7.99 -0.80
CA LEU A 70 -3.38 -7.57 -0.18
C LEU A 70 -3.98 -8.62 0.76
N SER A 71 -3.79 -9.90 0.44
CA SER A 71 -4.23 -11.03 1.27
C SER A 71 -3.47 -11.14 2.60
N ARG A 72 -2.22 -10.66 2.64
CA ARG A 72 -1.33 -10.71 3.81
C ARG A 72 -1.45 -9.48 4.71
N MET A 73 -1.99 -8.37 4.21
CA MET A 73 -2.15 -7.14 4.97
C MET A 73 -3.41 -7.18 5.84
N HIS A 74 -3.35 -6.71 7.08
CA HIS A 74 -4.53 -6.53 7.92
C HIS A 74 -5.37 -5.30 7.52
N GLY A 75 -6.62 -5.28 7.97
CA GLY A 75 -7.54 -4.16 7.82
C GLY A 75 -8.27 -4.09 6.47
N LYS A 76 -9.32 -3.28 6.46
CA LYS A 76 -10.09 -2.90 5.26
C LYS A 76 -9.32 -1.78 4.56
N LYS A 77 -8.86 -2.02 3.32
CA LYS A 77 -8.05 -1.04 2.59
C LYS A 77 -8.89 -0.27 1.57
N HIS A 78 -8.76 1.05 1.61
CA HIS A 78 -9.29 1.97 0.61
C HIS A 78 -8.13 2.63 -0.11
N LEU A 79 -7.89 2.24 -1.37
CA LEU A 79 -6.86 2.87 -2.17
C LEU A 79 -7.45 4.07 -2.93
N ILE A 80 -6.87 5.24 -2.68
CA ILE A 80 -7.02 6.43 -3.50
C ILE A 80 -5.86 6.40 -4.49
N LYS A 81 -6.19 6.23 -5.76
CA LYS A 81 -5.24 5.93 -6.83
C LYS A 81 -4.21 7.06 -7.02
N GLY A 82 -2.93 6.71 -6.93
CA GLY A 82 -1.79 7.59 -7.21
C GLY A 82 -1.45 7.66 -8.71
N ASN A 83 -0.42 8.42 -9.06
CA ASN A 83 -0.01 8.62 -10.45
C ASN A 83 0.65 7.38 -11.07
N HIS A 84 1.28 6.53 -10.25
CA HIS A 84 1.96 5.32 -10.73
C HIS A 84 1.06 4.08 -10.74
N ASP A 85 -0.08 4.15 -10.07
CA ASP A 85 -1.15 3.17 -10.14
C ASP A 85 -1.89 3.29 -11.48
N LYS A 86 -1.49 2.61 -12.57
CA LYS A 86 -2.30 2.66 -13.81
C LYS A 86 -3.53 1.72 -13.70
N ALA A 87 -4.39 1.62 -14.72
CA ALA A 87 -5.68 0.91 -14.59
C ALA A 87 -5.60 -0.64 -14.52
N ARG A 88 -4.54 -1.25 -15.09
CA ARG A 88 -4.40 -2.69 -15.31
C ARG A 88 -4.13 -3.54 -14.05
N TRP A 89 -3.81 -2.93 -12.91
CA TRP A 89 -3.44 -3.59 -11.66
C TRP A 89 -4.65 -3.77 -10.73
N PHE A 90 -5.78 -3.16 -11.07
CA PHE A 90 -7.02 -3.16 -10.27
C PHE A 90 -8.05 -4.21 -10.72
N ALA A 91 -7.59 -5.32 -11.32
CA ALA A 91 -8.48 -6.45 -11.57
C ALA A 91 -9.03 -7.06 -10.25
N CYS A 92 -8.45 -6.71 -9.10
CA CYS A 92 -8.93 -7.12 -7.80
C CYS A 92 -10.06 -6.21 -7.31
N GLN A 93 -11.29 -6.76 -7.28
CA GLN A 93 -12.50 -6.12 -6.77
C GLN A 93 -12.48 -5.84 -5.25
N MET A 94 -11.35 -6.09 -4.57
CA MET A 94 -11.23 -6.04 -3.10
C MET A 94 -10.83 -4.67 -2.54
N LEU A 95 -10.46 -3.71 -3.39
CA LEU A 95 -10.19 -2.33 -2.97
C LEU A 95 -11.40 -1.46 -3.33
N ASN A 96 -12.14 -1.00 -2.32
CA ASN A 96 -13.17 0.01 -2.54
C ASN A 96 -12.47 1.33 -2.90
N GLN A 97 -12.40 1.64 -4.19
CA GLN A 97 -11.82 2.87 -4.71
C GLN A 97 -12.71 4.06 -4.30
N THR A 98 -12.24 4.89 -3.37
CA THR A 98 -12.85 6.21 -3.15
C THR A 98 -12.11 7.21 -4.03
N MET A 99 -12.78 7.73 -5.06
CA MET A 99 -12.20 8.72 -5.98
C MET A 99 -12.11 10.08 -5.29
N ILE A 100 -10.99 10.39 -4.64
CA ILE A 100 -10.64 11.75 -4.20
C ILE A 100 -9.45 12.22 -5.04
N SER A 101 -9.70 13.07 -6.04
CA SER A 101 -8.66 13.64 -6.89
C SER A 101 -7.93 14.76 -6.14
N ALA A 102 -6.69 14.53 -5.70
CA ALA A 102 -5.80 15.58 -5.22
C ALA A 102 -4.83 15.98 -6.35
N LYS A 103 -5.05 17.13 -6.99
CA LYS A 103 -4.12 17.68 -7.99
C LYS A 103 -2.89 18.25 -7.27
N ARG A 104 -1.70 17.69 -7.51
CA ARG A 104 -0.42 18.36 -7.19
C ARG A 104 -0.33 19.67 -7.98
N LYS A 105 -0.12 20.80 -7.31
CA LYS A 105 0.41 22.01 -7.96
C LYS A 105 1.90 21.77 -8.22
N GLY A 106 2.29 21.82 -9.49
CA GLY A 106 3.69 21.71 -9.92
C GLY A 106 4.53 22.84 -9.35
N HIS A 107 5.78 22.51 -9.02
CA HIS A 107 6.87 23.47 -8.87
C HIS A 107 7.61 23.53 -10.20
#